data_AF-A0A5F1B6I5-F1
#
_entry.id   AF-A0A5F1B6I5-F1
#
_cell.length_a   1.000
_cell.length_b   1.000
_cell.length_c   1.000
_cell.angle_alpha   90.00
_cell.angle_beta   90.00
_cell.angle_gamma   90.00
#
_symmetry.space_group_name_H-M   'P 1'
#
loop_
_entity.id
_entity.type
_entity.pdbx_description
1 polymer ?
#
loop_
_entity_poly.entity_id
_entity_poly.type
_entity_poly.pdbx_seq_one_letter_code
_entity_poly.pdbx_strand_id
1 'polypeptide(L)'
;MFGRIFNFLNVFSIEEKNSPPKKNNNSSLKSKESLAIPPTQINSQCVLPDDQSGKNITNPSLQTNLQFSENDVKNVLQDFEKLDYNDSKCFNKIAEKYKKERGLFDYVVLSKQKEIINILDNKLPDLKRQEEFRKRLGEYIYSRIKDGMSCGEKLQNTLQCLKGRAEEVLSDFKNLRFDFKDNKCEDPNDYVNYNSGQPADPLDKIANYYRKKRDIFLFNYAILSQQKEIMNILDKKFTNEDQKKNFENRLGRYLIRIEEGMNDAKEFLKEDGLVGFFDGRYWSGENEEVNHYDNLSVNIIKPEKSLKTSHLFTNKIERMERNKNEVKRAKIYSDGKLIVTIKKNDKQQRNYRFAKDATCNMKIRWSAEDEKGNSVNCFISLNVNPSDIEIGQVTINGENVQVEEILELARQNKDVIMEDKALHEFLEGYLEQNVQSQKEEIVTLEAAVPVPSVSFSFDSLKLGELEVGCIGGGYDLKYLSRPKTRLEGVSVEEKSNPEYRAYDR
;
A
#
# COMPACT_ATOMS: atom_id res chain seq x y z
N MET A 1 -31.78 -28.68 23.71
CA MET A 1 -31.93 -29.73 22.68
C MET A 1 -31.91 -29.06 21.32
N PHE A 2 -31.13 -29.65 20.42
CA PHE A 2 -30.62 -29.09 19.17
C PHE A 2 -31.68 -28.80 18.09
N GLY A 3 -31.34 -27.89 17.18
CA GLY A 3 -31.66 -28.07 15.77
C GLY A 3 -32.32 -26.88 15.07
N ARG A 4 -31.51 -25.91 14.60
CA ARG A 4 -31.84 -25.19 13.36
C ARG A 4 -30.60 -25.15 12.47
N ILE A 5 -30.65 -26.02 11.47
CA ILE A 5 -29.71 -26.16 10.37
C ILE A 5 -29.92 -24.97 9.41
N PHE A 6 -28.84 -24.29 9.06
CA PHE A 6 -28.79 -23.32 7.97
C PHE A 6 -28.76 -24.08 6.63
N ASN A 7 -29.81 -23.94 5.82
CA ASN A 7 -29.78 -24.30 4.40
C ASN A 7 -29.23 -23.11 3.60
N PHE A 8 -27.94 -23.17 3.26
CA PHE A 8 -27.31 -22.36 2.22
C PHE A 8 -26.54 -23.30 1.32
N LEU A 9 -27.20 -23.79 0.26
CA LEU A 9 -26.65 -24.42 -0.95
C LEU A 9 -27.84 -25.10 -1.65
N ASN A 10 -28.46 -24.44 -2.64
CA ASN A 10 -29.33 -25.05 -3.67
C ASN A 10 -29.91 -24.00 -4.63
N VAL A 11 -29.06 -23.25 -5.36
CA VAL A 11 -29.54 -22.46 -6.52
C VAL A 11 -28.75 -22.74 -7.81
N PHE A 12 -27.68 -23.55 -7.77
CA PHE A 12 -27.01 -24.01 -8.99
C PHE A 12 -26.66 -25.49 -8.88
N SER A 13 -27.62 -26.35 -9.21
CA SER A 13 -27.37 -27.72 -9.67
C SER A 13 -28.09 -27.85 -11.00
N ILE A 14 -27.35 -28.04 -12.08
CA ILE A 14 -27.89 -28.45 -13.37
C ILE A 14 -27.34 -29.85 -13.63
N GLU A 15 -28.25 -30.82 -13.55
CA GLU A 15 -28.09 -32.12 -14.20
C GLU A 15 -28.11 -31.89 -15.72
N GLU A 16 -27.06 -32.29 -16.43
CA GLU A 16 -27.20 -32.69 -17.82
C GLU A 16 -26.58 -34.07 -18.01
N LYS A 17 -27.46 -35.05 -18.24
CA LYS A 17 -27.13 -36.35 -18.82
C LYS A 17 -26.75 -36.14 -20.27
N ASN A 18 -25.60 -36.66 -20.69
CA ASN A 18 -25.44 -37.38 -21.97
C ASN A 18 -24.13 -38.20 -21.99
N SER A 19 -24.26 -39.45 -22.44
CA SER A 19 -23.28 -40.56 -22.44
C SER A 19 -22.15 -40.40 -23.49
N PRO A 20 -21.08 -41.23 -23.46
CA PRO A 20 -19.72 -40.88 -23.91
C PRO A 20 -19.38 -41.40 -25.32
N PRO A 21 -18.17 -41.05 -25.84
CA PRO A 21 -17.46 -42.00 -26.70
C PRO A 21 -16.00 -42.27 -26.29
N LYS A 22 -15.73 -43.57 -26.20
CA LYS A 22 -14.57 -44.36 -26.67
C LYS A 22 -13.14 -43.96 -26.30
N LYS A 23 -12.53 -44.88 -25.55
CA LYS A 23 -11.09 -45.21 -25.48
C LYS A 23 -10.42 -45.28 -26.86
N ASN A 24 -9.17 -44.81 -26.92
CA ASN A 24 -8.10 -45.54 -27.60
C ASN A 24 -6.74 -45.27 -26.92
N ASN A 25 -5.95 -46.34 -26.86
CA ASN A 25 -4.71 -46.51 -26.10
C ASN A 25 -3.43 -46.06 -26.83
N ASN A 26 -2.35 -45.98 -26.04
CA ASN A 26 -0.92 -46.02 -26.40
C ASN A 26 -0.36 -44.72 -27.01
N SER A 27 0.80 -44.19 -26.61
CA SER A 27 2.06 -44.89 -26.29
C SER A 27 3.06 -44.00 -25.50
N SER A 28 3.97 -44.67 -24.79
CA SER A 28 5.15 -44.14 -24.09
C SER A 28 6.24 -43.61 -25.02
N LEU A 29 6.98 -42.57 -24.62
CA LEU A 29 8.44 -42.51 -24.86
C LEU A 29 9.13 -41.54 -23.90
N LYS A 30 10.20 -42.05 -23.29
CA LYS A 30 11.19 -41.38 -22.44
C LYS A 30 12.09 -40.48 -23.29
N SER A 31 12.55 -39.35 -22.73
CA SER A 31 13.96 -38.96 -22.79
C SER A 31 14.31 -37.96 -21.69
N LYS A 32 15.38 -38.30 -20.98
CA LYS A 32 16.18 -37.40 -20.13
C LYS A 32 16.87 -36.39 -21.03
N GLU A 33 16.94 -35.13 -20.63
CA GLU A 33 18.12 -34.30 -20.90
C GLU A 33 18.22 -33.19 -19.86
N SER A 34 19.33 -33.26 -19.13
CA SER A 34 19.86 -32.24 -18.23
C SER A 34 20.47 -31.11 -19.05
N LEU A 35 20.15 -29.86 -18.73
CA LEU A 35 20.97 -28.72 -19.13
C LEU A 35 20.96 -27.68 -18.00
N ALA A 36 22.14 -27.52 -17.41
CA ALA A 36 22.46 -26.47 -16.46
C ALA A 36 22.32 -25.10 -17.13
N ILE A 37 21.72 -24.14 -16.43
CA ILE A 37 21.67 -22.73 -16.83
C ILE A 37 22.50 -21.94 -15.79
N PRO A 38 23.51 -21.15 -16.20
CA PRO A 38 24.31 -20.33 -15.30
C PRO A 38 23.51 -19.13 -14.76
N PRO A 39 23.92 -18.52 -13.64
CA PRO A 39 23.16 -17.44 -13.00
C PRO A 39 23.29 -16.14 -13.80
N THR A 40 22.19 -15.70 -14.43
CA THR A 40 22.12 -14.38 -15.06
C THR A 40 21.86 -13.33 -13.98
N GLN A 41 22.78 -12.38 -13.81
CA GLN A 41 22.55 -11.14 -13.07
C GLN A 41 21.33 -10.41 -13.67
N ILE A 42 20.26 -10.27 -12.89
CA ILE A 42 19.06 -9.52 -13.28
C ILE A 42 19.28 -8.06 -12.87
N ASN A 43 19.70 -7.23 -13.83
CA ASN A 43 19.55 -5.78 -13.72
C ASN A 43 18.08 -5.43 -13.99
N SER A 44 17.32 -5.20 -12.92
CA SER A 44 15.94 -4.73 -12.97
C SER A 44 15.92 -3.21 -13.20
N GLN A 45 15.86 -2.78 -14.46
CA GLN A 45 15.45 -1.42 -14.80
C GLN A 45 13.99 -1.45 -15.29
N CYS A 46 13.15 -0.67 -14.61
CA CYS A 46 11.75 -0.44 -14.94
C CYS A 46 11.62 0.28 -16.28
N VAL A 47 11.28 -0.45 -17.33
CA VAL A 47 10.84 0.12 -18.61
C VAL A 47 9.32 -0.02 -18.65
N LEU A 48 8.62 1.11 -18.63
CA LEU A 48 7.19 1.12 -18.96
C LEU A 48 7.05 0.75 -20.45
N PRO A 49 6.06 -0.05 -20.84
CA PRO A 49 5.76 -0.21 -22.25
C PRO A 49 5.29 1.14 -22.82
N ASP A 50 6.07 1.68 -23.75
CA ASP A 50 5.59 2.72 -24.66
C ASP A 50 4.40 2.16 -25.44
N ASP A 51 3.32 2.93 -25.49
CA ASP A 51 2.20 2.72 -26.39
C ASP A 51 2.70 2.87 -27.84
N GLN A 52 3.25 1.79 -28.41
CA GLN A 52 3.25 1.43 -29.84
C GLN A 52 4.16 0.22 -30.13
N SER A 53 3.55 -0.94 -30.36
CA SER A 53 3.74 -1.73 -31.60
C SER A 53 3.20 -3.15 -31.41
N GLY A 54 2.28 -3.53 -32.30
CA GLY A 54 1.72 -4.87 -32.34
C GLY A 54 2.78 -5.91 -32.71
N LYS A 55 2.86 -6.97 -31.91
CA LYS A 55 3.27 -8.30 -32.35
C LYS A 55 2.70 -9.34 -31.39
N ASN A 56 1.84 -10.19 -31.95
CA ASN A 56 1.12 -11.27 -31.29
C ASN A 56 2.07 -12.22 -30.55
N ILE A 57 1.92 -12.31 -29.23
CA ILE A 57 2.29 -13.50 -28.45
C ILE A 57 1.00 -14.06 -27.90
N THR A 58 0.50 -15.09 -28.57
CA THR A 58 -0.73 -15.81 -28.25
C THR A 58 -0.50 -16.66 -26.99
N ASN A 59 -0.87 -16.10 -25.82
CA ASN A 59 -1.26 -16.90 -24.67
C ASN A 59 -2.77 -17.15 -24.74
N PRO A 60 -3.28 -18.32 -24.34
CA PRO A 60 -4.71 -18.59 -24.34
C PRO A 60 -5.36 -17.88 -23.16
N SER A 61 -5.44 -16.54 -23.20
CA SER A 61 -6.37 -15.76 -22.40
C SER A 61 -7.69 -15.72 -23.15
N LEU A 62 -8.79 -16.02 -22.47
CA LEU A 62 -10.12 -15.70 -22.98
C LEU A 62 -10.28 -14.16 -22.95
N GLN A 63 -9.66 -13.46 -23.90
CA GLN A 63 -10.46 -12.50 -24.65
C GLN A 63 -11.47 -13.32 -25.44
N THR A 64 -12.58 -13.71 -24.82
CA THR A 64 -13.80 -13.63 -25.61
C THR A 64 -14.02 -12.15 -25.88
N ASN A 65 -13.96 -11.80 -27.15
CA ASN A 65 -14.48 -10.59 -27.78
C ASN A 65 -15.93 -10.29 -27.33
N LEU A 66 -16.14 -9.97 -26.06
CA LEU A 66 -17.38 -9.40 -25.56
C LEU A 66 -17.10 -7.92 -25.33
N GLN A 67 -16.95 -7.19 -26.43
CA GLN A 67 -17.23 -5.76 -26.42
C GLN A 67 -18.74 -5.62 -26.22
N PHE A 68 -19.16 -5.65 -24.96
CA PHE A 68 -20.49 -5.17 -24.59
C PHE A 68 -20.60 -3.71 -25.01
N SER A 69 -21.76 -3.31 -25.52
CA SER A 69 -21.93 -1.90 -25.88
C SER A 69 -21.85 -1.03 -24.62
N GLU A 70 -21.36 0.21 -24.76
CA GLU A 70 -21.34 1.15 -23.65
C GLU A 70 -22.75 1.39 -23.07
N ASN A 71 -23.78 1.28 -23.92
CA ASN A 71 -25.17 1.37 -23.50
C ASN A 71 -25.57 0.21 -22.59
N ASP A 72 -25.15 -1.03 -22.89
CA ASP A 72 -25.47 -2.20 -22.05
C ASP A 72 -24.80 -2.08 -20.69
N VAL A 73 -23.53 -1.68 -20.66
CA VAL A 73 -22.79 -1.40 -19.42
C VAL A 73 -23.48 -0.31 -18.60
N LYS A 74 -23.90 0.77 -19.26
CA LYS A 74 -24.62 1.88 -18.62
C LYS A 74 -25.96 1.44 -18.07
N ASN A 75 -26.70 0.57 -18.75
CA ASN A 75 -27.97 0.03 -18.27
C ASN A 75 -27.80 -0.77 -16.97
N VAL A 76 -26.77 -1.60 -16.89
CA VAL A 76 -26.45 -2.35 -15.66
C VAL A 76 -26.11 -1.37 -14.52
N LEU A 77 -25.26 -0.36 -14.77
CA LEU A 77 -24.92 0.65 -13.76
C LEU A 77 -26.14 1.46 -13.30
N GLN A 78 -27.04 1.82 -14.21
CA GLN A 78 -28.30 2.48 -13.87
C GLN A 78 -29.21 1.60 -13.00
N ASP A 79 -29.17 0.29 -13.18
CA ASP A 79 -29.91 -0.60 -12.28
C ASP A 79 -29.31 -0.60 -10.88
N PHE A 80 -27.97 -0.55 -10.74
CA PHE A 80 -27.34 -0.33 -9.44
C PHE A 80 -27.78 1.00 -8.81
N GLU A 81 -27.94 2.08 -9.60
CA GLU A 81 -28.42 3.38 -9.09
C GLU A 81 -29.88 3.33 -8.60
N LYS A 82 -30.69 2.45 -9.18
CA LYS A 82 -32.13 2.27 -8.89
C LYS A 82 -32.40 1.24 -7.79
N LEU A 83 -31.37 0.55 -7.29
CA LEU A 83 -31.53 -0.43 -6.22
C LEU A 83 -32.06 0.22 -4.93
N ASP A 84 -33.00 -0.47 -4.29
CA ASP A 84 -33.36 -0.17 -2.91
C ASP A 84 -32.33 -0.80 -1.97
N TYR A 85 -31.36 0.00 -1.53
CA TYR A 85 -30.30 -0.43 -0.62
C TYR A 85 -30.78 -0.66 0.81
N ASN A 86 -32.05 -0.39 1.15
CA ASN A 86 -32.63 -0.85 2.41
C ASN A 86 -32.90 -2.35 2.40
N ASP A 87 -33.04 -2.96 1.22
CA ASP A 87 -33.15 -4.40 1.10
C ASP A 87 -31.76 -5.04 1.13
N SER A 88 -31.49 -5.79 2.20
CA SER A 88 -30.28 -6.60 2.32
C SER A 88 -30.04 -7.48 1.09
N LYS A 89 -31.07 -7.95 0.38
CA LYS A 89 -30.95 -8.82 -0.81
C LYS A 89 -30.82 -8.06 -2.14
N CYS A 90 -30.65 -6.74 -2.13
CA CYS A 90 -30.55 -5.91 -3.34
C CYS A 90 -29.52 -6.43 -4.36
N PHE A 91 -28.33 -6.83 -3.93
CA PHE A 91 -27.31 -7.39 -4.81
C PHE A 91 -27.77 -8.69 -5.49
N ASN A 92 -28.44 -9.59 -4.76
CA ASN A 92 -28.96 -10.83 -5.33
C ASN A 92 -30.08 -10.56 -6.34
N LYS A 93 -30.91 -9.53 -6.09
CA LYS A 93 -31.98 -9.14 -7.02
C LYS A 93 -31.42 -8.67 -8.36
N ILE A 94 -30.36 -7.85 -8.36
CA ILE A 94 -29.74 -7.41 -9.62
C ILE A 94 -28.99 -8.56 -10.31
N ALA A 95 -28.30 -9.42 -9.55
CA ALA A 95 -27.64 -10.59 -10.14
C ALA A 95 -28.63 -11.55 -10.80
N GLU A 96 -29.80 -11.79 -10.19
CA GLU A 96 -30.86 -12.61 -10.79
C GLU A 96 -31.51 -11.94 -12.00
N LYS A 97 -31.67 -10.61 -12.00
CA LYS A 97 -32.16 -9.85 -13.17
C LYS A 97 -31.30 -10.13 -14.41
N TYR A 98 -29.98 -10.16 -14.25
CA TYR A 98 -29.03 -10.39 -15.33
C TYR A 98 -28.62 -11.85 -15.52
N LYS A 99 -29.35 -12.82 -14.95
CA LYS A 99 -28.99 -14.25 -15.04
C LYS A 99 -28.88 -14.76 -16.48
N LYS A 100 -29.70 -14.26 -17.41
CA LYS A 100 -29.66 -14.61 -18.84
C LYS A 100 -28.54 -13.90 -19.60
N GLU A 101 -28.05 -12.79 -19.07
CA GLU A 101 -26.99 -11.96 -19.62
C GLU A 101 -25.77 -11.99 -18.69
N ARG A 102 -25.49 -13.16 -18.09
CA ARG A 102 -24.49 -13.31 -17.03
C ARG A 102 -23.12 -12.76 -17.44
N GLY A 103 -22.70 -12.96 -18.69
CA GLY A 103 -21.42 -12.43 -19.17
C GLY A 103 -21.32 -10.91 -19.10
N LEU A 104 -22.42 -10.18 -19.38
CA LEU A 104 -22.46 -8.71 -19.26
C LEU A 104 -22.34 -8.30 -17.80
N PHE A 105 -23.11 -8.94 -16.92
CA PHE A 105 -23.07 -8.65 -15.49
C PHE A 105 -21.70 -8.97 -14.88
N ASP A 106 -21.09 -10.10 -15.25
CA ASP A 106 -19.74 -10.48 -14.84
C ASP A 106 -18.71 -9.44 -15.29
N TYR A 107 -18.79 -9.00 -16.55
CA TYR A 107 -17.92 -7.94 -17.06
C TYR A 107 -18.07 -6.63 -16.28
N VAL A 108 -19.29 -6.18 -16.04
CA VAL A 108 -19.55 -4.94 -15.29
C VAL A 108 -19.06 -5.09 -13.85
N VAL A 109 -19.39 -6.17 -13.17
CA VAL A 109 -18.96 -6.39 -11.78
C VAL A 109 -17.44 -6.49 -11.66
N LEU A 110 -16.75 -7.15 -12.58
CA LEU A 110 -15.30 -7.34 -12.48
C LEU A 110 -14.49 -6.14 -12.98
N SER A 111 -15.01 -5.38 -13.95
CA SER A 111 -14.27 -4.32 -14.65
C SER A 111 -14.70 -2.89 -14.31
N LYS A 112 -15.83 -2.73 -13.60
CA LYS A 112 -16.46 -1.45 -13.23
C LYS A 112 -16.71 -1.33 -11.73
N GLN A 113 -15.84 -1.90 -10.91
CA GLN A 113 -16.04 -1.92 -9.45
C GLN A 113 -16.00 -0.52 -8.86
N LYS A 114 -15.06 0.36 -9.32
CA LYS A 114 -15.03 1.77 -8.89
C LYS A 114 -16.39 2.44 -9.08
N GLU A 115 -17.01 2.29 -10.26
CA GLU A 115 -18.31 2.89 -10.54
C GLU A 115 -19.42 2.33 -9.63
N ILE A 116 -19.48 1.00 -9.44
CA ILE A 116 -20.45 0.35 -8.54
C ILE A 116 -20.30 0.85 -7.10
N ILE A 117 -19.06 0.96 -6.62
CA ILE A 117 -18.73 1.42 -5.27
C ILE A 117 -19.10 2.90 -5.08
N ASN A 118 -18.85 3.73 -6.08
CA ASN A 118 -19.26 5.14 -6.03
C ASN A 118 -20.78 5.28 -5.95
N ILE A 119 -21.53 4.47 -6.70
CA ILE A 119 -22.99 4.43 -6.61
C ILE A 119 -23.42 4.03 -5.19
N LEU A 120 -22.82 2.96 -4.65
CA LEU A 120 -23.09 2.47 -3.29
C LEU A 120 -22.90 3.57 -2.24
N ASP A 121 -21.72 4.20 -2.23
CA ASP A 121 -21.34 5.19 -1.22
C ASP A 121 -22.15 6.48 -1.33
N ASN A 122 -22.64 6.83 -2.53
CA ASN A 122 -23.55 7.95 -2.73
C ASN A 122 -24.97 7.65 -2.21
N LYS A 123 -25.41 6.39 -2.26
CA LYS A 123 -26.78 5.99 -1.91
C LYS A 123 -26.94 5.59 -0.44
N LEU A 124 -25.87 5.10 0.19
CA LEU A 124 -25.89 4.65 1.57
C LEU A 124 -25.18 5.63 2.50
N PRO A 125 -25.86 6.22 3.49
CA PRO A 125 -25.27 7.20 4.39
C PRO A 125 -24.47 6.59 5.56
N ASP A 126 -24.64 5.30 5.85
CA ASP A 126 -23.95 4.62 6.97
C ASP A 126 -22.95 3.55 6.51
N LEU A 127 -21.78 3.55 7.16
CA LEU A 127 -20.66 2.64 6.86
C LEU A 127 -21.02 1.16 7.01
N LYS A 128 -21.95 0.82 7.92
CA LYS A 128 -22.31 -0.58 8.19
C LYS A 128 -23.02 -1.22 6.99
N ARG A 129 -23.97 -0.51 6.38
CA ARG A 129 -24.64 -0.99 5.17
C ARG A 129 -23.72 -1.02 3.97
N GLN A 130 -22.85 -0.01 3.85
CA GLN A 130 -21.81 0.02 2.82
C GLN A 130 -20.90 -1.22 2.90
N GLU A 131 -20.43 -1.61 4.09
CA GLU A 131 -19.61 -2.81 4.27
C GLU A 131 -20.38 -4.12 4.01
N GLU A 132 -21.67 -4.21 4.38
CA GLU A 132 -22.49 -5.39 4.07
C GLU A 132 -22.65 -5.59 2.55
N PHE A 133 -22.75 -4.51 1.78
CA PHE A 133 -22.74 -4.61 0.33
C PHE A 133 -21.38 -5.05 -0.21
N ARG A 134 -20.28 -4.43 0.24
CA ARG A 134 -18.91 -4.83 -0.15
C ARG A 134 -18.65 -6.30 0.14
N LYS A 135 -19.17 -6.82 1.25
CA LYS A 135 -19.11 -8.25 1.58
C LYS A 135 -19.75 -9.12 0.50
N ARG A 136 -20.97 -8.80 0.07
CA ARG A 136 -21.70 -9.57 -0.96
C ARG A 136 -21.08 -9.45 -2.34
N LEU A 137 -20.61 -8.25 -2.68
CA LEU A 137 -19.84 -8.01 -3.90
C LEU A 137 -18.55 -8.85 -3.88
N GLY A 138 -17.85 -8.89 -2.75
CA GLY A 138 -16.62 -9.69 -2.59
C GLY A 138 -16.88 -11.19 -2.70
N GLU A 139 -17.97 -11.68 -2.10
CA GLU A 139 -18.45 -13.07 -2.27
C GLU A 139 -18.69 -13.41 -3.75
N TYR A 140 -19.29 -12.48 -4.51
CA TYR A 140 -19.53 -12.65 -5.94
C TYR A 140 -18.23 -12.68 -6.75
N ILE A 141 -17.36 -11.68 -6.57
CA ILE A 141 -16.07 -11.58 -7.27
C ILE A 141 -15.26 -12.86 -7.05
N TYR A 142 -15.17 -13.30 -5.81
CA TYR A 142 -14.45 -14.51 -5.46
C TYR A 142 -15.03 -15.76 -6.16
N SER A 143 -16.36 -15.90 -6.20
CA SER A 143 -16.99 -17.00 -6.94
C SER A 143 -16.63 -17.00 -8.43
N ARG A 144 -16.49 -15.83 -9.05
CA ARG A 144 -16.09 -15.73 -10.46
C ARG A 144 -14.61 -16.09 -10.66
N ILE A 145 -13.74 -15.76 -9.71
CA ILE A 145 -12.32 -16.16 -9.73
C ILE A 145 -12.17 -17.68 -9.66
N LYS A 146 -12.99 -18.36 -8.84
CA LYS A 146 -13.05 -19.84 -8.82
C LYS A 146 -13.44 -20.42 -10.18
N ASP A 147 -14.33 -19.74 -10.90
CA ASP A 147 -14.73 -20.13 -12.26
C ASP A 147 -13.65 -19.79 -13.31
N GLY A 148 -12.48 -19.29 -12.89
CA GLY A 148 -11.32 -19.01 -13.73
C GLY A 148 -11.27 -17.59 -14.31
N MET A 149 -12.14 -16.69 -13.85
CA MET A 149 -12.11 -15.29 -14.27
C MET A 149 -11.03 -14.50 -13.53
N SER A 150 -10.45 -13.50 -14.19
CA SER A 150 -9.48 -12.58 -13.58
C SER A 150 -10.14 -11.29 -13.13
N CYS A 151 -9.62 -10.70 -12.06
CA CYS A 151 -10.07 -9.42 -11.51
C CYS A 151 -8.89 -8.45 -11.38
N GLY A 152 -9.10 -7.17 -11.68
CA GLY A 152 -8.12 -6.10 -11.42
C GLY A 152 -6.92 -6.06 -12.39
N GLU A 153 -7.08 -6.55 -13.63
CA GLU A 153 -6.01 -6.60 -14.65
C GLU A 153 -5.35 -5.23 -14.90
N LYS A 154 -6.13 -4.14 -14.91
CA LYS A 154 -5.59 -2.77 -15.07
C LYS A 154 -4.62 -2.40 -13.94
N LEU A 155 -4.96 -2.76 -12.71
CA LEU A 155 -4.13 -2.51 -11.53
C LEU A 155 -2.90 -3.43 -11.51
N GLN A 156 -3.09 -4.69 -11.88
CA GLN A 156 -1.99 -5.64 -12.07
C GLN A 156 -0.96 -5.11 -13.07
N ASN A 157 -1.42 -4.62 -14.23
CA ASN A 157 -0.54 -4.07 -15.27
C ASN A 157 0.26 -2.84 -14.77
N THR A 158 -0.32 -2.05 -13.86
CA THR A 158 0.36 -0.91 -13.23
C THR A 158 1.49 -1.35 -12.29
N LEU A 159 1.43 -2.59 -11.80
CA LEU A 159 2.39 -3.20 -10.87
C LEU A 159 3.29 -4.25 -11.53
N GLN A 160 3.27 -4.35 -12.88
CA GLN A 160 3.92 -5.42 -13.62
C GLN A 160 5.45 -5.50 -13.40
N CYS A 161 6.09 -4.40 -13.01
CA CYS A 161 7.52 -4.39 -12.64
C CYS A 161 7.85 -5.37 -11.50
N LEU A 162 6.88 -5.72 -10.65
CA LEU A 162 7.06 -6.61 -9.50
C LEU A 162 6.92 -8.10 -9.86
N LYS A 163 6.67 -8.43 -11.13
CA LYS A 163 6.43 -9.80 -11.59
C LYS A 163 7.48 -10.82 -11.16
N GLY A 164 8.76 -10.45 -11.25
CA GLY A 164 9.88 -11.33 -10.91
C GLY A 164 9.95 -11.72 -9.43
N ARG A 165 9.24 -11.00 -8.55
CA ARG A 165 9.25 -11.17 -7.10
C ARG A 165 7.99 -11.82 -6.55
N ALA A 166 6.96 -12.06 -7.37
CA ALA A 166 5.67 -12.58 -6.90
C ALA A 166 5.76 -13.95 -6.20
N GLU A 167 6.76 -14.77 -6.55
CA GLU A 167 7.01 -16.06 -5.89
C GLU A 167 7.40 -15.89 -4.40
N GLU A 168 7.96 -14.75 -3.99
CA GLU A 168 8.22 -14.44 -2.58
C GLU A 168 6.91 -14.51 -1.77
N VAL A 169 5.85 -13.89 -2.30
CA VAL A 169 4.52 -13.88 -1.67
C VAL A 169 3.90 -15.28 -1.68
N LEU A 170 4.03 -16.02 -2.78
CA LEU A 170 3.53 -17.39 -2.86
C LEU A 170 4.24 -18.33 -1.88
N SER A 171 5.55 -18.15 -1.69
CA SER A 171 6.32 -18.85 -0.67
C SER A 171 5.80 -18.56 0.73
N ASP A 172 5.53 -17.28 1.05
CA ASP A 172 4.94 -16.92 2.33
C ASP A 172 3.56 -17.58 2.54
N PHE A 173 2.70 -17.60 1.52
CA PHE A 173 1.44 -18.38 1.54
C PHE A 173 1.65 -19.88 1.79
N LYS A 174 2.68 -20.49 1.18
CA LYS A 174 3.05 -21.90 1.39
C LYS A 174 3.59 -22.17 2.79
N ASN A 175 4.20 -21.18 3.44
CA ASN A 175 4.79 -21.33 4.78
C ASN A 175 3.85 -20.92 5.92
N LEU A 176 2.81 -20.13 5.65
CA LEU A 176 1.82 -19.73 6.65
C LEU A 176 1.08 -20.93 7.23
N ARG A 177 1.00 -20.99 8.57
CA ARG A 177 0.09 -21.90 9.26
C ARG A 177 -1.29 -21.25 9.36
N PHE A 178 -2.33 -22.02 9.00
CA PHE A 178 -3.72 -21.53 8.94
C PHE A 178 -4.57 -22.05 10.12
N ASP A 179 -3.95 -22.61 11.15
CA ASP A 179 -4.61 -23.10 12.36
C ASP A 179 -5.05 -21.95 13.28
N PHE A 180 -6.35 -21.88 13.57
CA PHE A 180 -6.98 -20.74 14.25
C PHE A 180 -6.66 -20.60 15.75
N LYS A 181 -5.97 -21.55 16.38
CA LYS A 181 -5.68 -21.51 17.82
C LYS A 181 -4.65 -20.44 18.19
N ASP A 182 -3.75 -20.11 17.27
CA ASP A 182 -2.66 -19.12 17.46
C ASP A 182 -2.95 -17.82 16.69
N ASN A 183 -4.21 -17.61 16.27
CA ASN A 183 -4.64 -16.55 15.36
C ASN A 183 -5.36 -15.39 16.05
N LYS A 184 -4.97 -15.03 17.27
CA LYS A 184 -5.29 -13.70 17.79
C LYS A 184 -4.23 -12.71 17.32
N CYS A 185 -4.58 -11.79 16.41
CA CYS A 185 -3.89 -10.50 16.44
C CYS A 185 -4.41 -9.73 17.64
N GLU A 186 -3.62 -9.74 18.70
CA GLU A 186 -3.83 -8.89 19.86
C GLU A 186 -3.19 -7.50 19.67
N ASP A 187 -2.64 -7.18 18.49
CA ASP A 187 -2.12 -5.83 18.21
C ASP A 187 -3.30 -4.88 17.89
N PRO A 188 -3.67 -3.96 18.80
CA PRO A 188 -4.70 -2.96 18.53
C PRO A 188 -4.31 -2.00 17.38
N ASN A 189 -3.04 -2.02 16.96
CA ASN A 189 -2.53 -1.28 15.81
C ASN A 189 -2.55 -2.10 14.50
N ASP A 190 -3.19 -3.26 14.46
CA ASP A 190 -3.50 -3.92 13.18
C ASP A 190 -4.68 -3.22 12.49
N TYR A 191 -4.30 -2.24 11.68
CA TYR A 191 -5.21 -1.38 10.93
C TYR A 191 -5.94 -2.14 9.79
N VAL A 192 -5.39 -3.27 9.33
CA VAL A 192 -6.08 -4.20 8.43
C VAL A 192 -6.71 -5.31 9.24
N ASN A 193 -8.01 -5.17 9.46
CA ASN A 193 -8.86 -6.22 10.01
C ASN A 193 -10.11 -6.33 9.12
N TYR A 194 -10.15 -7.35 8.25
CA TYR A 194 -11.32 -7.61 7.40
C TYR A 194 -12.48 -8.27 8.16
N ASN A 195 -12.29 -8.54 9.46
CA ASN A 195 -13.16 -9.31 10.33
C ASN A 195 -13.93 -8.46 11.34
N SER A 196 -14.20 -7.19 11.02
CA SER A 196 -15.03 -6.31 11.86
C SER A 196 -14.56 -6.23 13.32
N GLY A 197 -13.25 -6.21 13.56
CA GLY A 197 -12.65 -6.13 14.90
C GLY A 197 -12.48 -7.47 15.62
N GLN A 198 -12.92 -8.58 15.04
CA GLN A 198 -12.59 -9.93 15.52
C GLN A 198 -11.12 -10.27 15.22
N PRO A 199 -10.55 -11.32 15.84
CA PRO A 199 -9.18 -11.75 15.58
C PRO A 199 -8.82 -11.83 14.08
N ALA A 200 -7.66 -11.26 13.74
CA ALA A 200 -7.08 -11.34 12.41
C ALA A 200 -6.79 -12.80 12.03
N ASP A 201 -7.09 -13.15 10.80
CA ASP A 201 -6.75 -14.48 10.28
C ASP A 201 -5.39 -14.47 9.56
N PRO A 202 -4.96 -15.60 8.98
CA PRO A 202 -3.72 -15.67 8.23
C PRO A 202 -3.63 -14.70 7.03
N LEU A 203 -4.76 -14.34 6.38
CA LEU A 203 -4.76 -13.35 5.30
C LEU A 203 -4.47 -11.95 5.86
N ASP A 204 -5.16 -11.58 6.93
CA ASP A 204 -4.92 -10.33 7.65
C ASP A 204 -3.45 -10.26 8.10
N LYS A 205 -2.90 -11.35 8.65
CA LYS A 205 -1.50 -11.44 9.10
C LYS A 205 -0.49 -11.22 7.98
N ILE A 206 -0.63 -11.92 6.85
CA ILE A 206 0.30 -11.73 5.72
C ILE A 206 0.16 -10.33 5.13
N ALA A 207 -1.07 -9.82 4.97
CA ALA A 207 -1.28 -8.46 4.50
C ALA A 207 -0.64 -7.43 5.44
N ASN A 208 -0.81 -7.57 6.76
CA ASN A 208 -0.20 -6.71 7.77
C ASN A 208 1.33 -6.84 7.81
N TYR A 209 1.88 -8.04 7.60
CA TYR A 209 3.33 -8.23 7.46
C TYR A 209 3.89 -7.47 6.26
N TYR A 210 3.26 -7.60 5.09
CA TYR A 210 3.68 -6.87 3.90
C TYR A 210 3.51 -5.36 4.07
N ARG A 211 2.43 -4.93 4.70
CA ARG A 211 2.21 -3.53 5.05
C ARG A 211 3.25 -2.97 6.00
N LYS A 212 3.62 -3.70 7.07
CA LYS A 212 4.48 -3.19 8.16
C LYS A 212 5.96 -3.35 7.84
N LYS A 213 6.35 -4.45 7.21
CA LYS A 213 7.74 -4.92 7.14
C LYS A 213 8.24 -5.18 5.72
N ARG A 214 7.38 -5.28 4.72
CA ARG A 214 7.77 -5.54 3.32
C ARG A 214 7.10 -4.55 2.37
N ASP A 215 7.00 -4.95 1.11
CA ASP A 215 6.49 -4.17 0.01
C ASP A 215 5.01 -4.47 -0.22
N ILE A 216 4.12 -3.57 0.20
CA ILE A 216 2.67 -3.74 0.03
C ILE A 216 2.27 -3.81 -1.44
N PHE A 217 3.02 -3.18 -2.35
CA PHE A 217 2.75 -3.23 -3.78
C PHE A 217 3.06 -4.61 -4.36
N LEU A 218 4.11 -5.28 -3.86
CA LEU A 218 4.41 -6.65 -4.22
C LEU A 218 3.29 -7.60 -3.77
N PHE A 219 2.79 -7.42 -2.56
CA PHE A 219 1.67 -8.21 -2.06
C PHE A 219 0.41 -8.00 -2.91
N ASN A 220 0.06 -6.74 -3.20
CA ASN A 220 -1.07 -6.40 -4.08
C ASN A 220 -0.89 -7.02 -5.47
N TYR A 221 0.32 -6.96 -6.05
CA TYR A 221 0.61 -7.57 -7.35
C TYR A 221 0.39 -9.09 -7.32
N ALA A 222 0.91 -9.79 -6.31
CA ALA A 222 0.75 -11.23 -6.20
C ALA A 222 -0.73 -11.63 -6.01
N ILE A 223 -1.47 -10.88 -5.20
CA ILE A 223 -2.91 -11.11 -4.97
C ILE A 223 -3.72 -10.91 -6.25
N LEU A 224 -3.34 -9.95 -7.10
CA LEU A 224 -4.00 -9.71 -8.38
C LEU A 224 -3.59 -10.72 -9.46
N SER A 225 -2.31 -11.07 -9.55
CA SER A 225 -1.75 -11.85 -10.67
C SER A 225 -1.68 -13.36 -10.44
N GLN A 226 -1.62 -13.82 -9.20
CA GLN A 226 -1.41 -15.23 -8.82
C GLN A 226 -2.64 -15.81 -8.09
N GLN A 227 -3.85 -15.32 -8.44
CA GLN A 227 -5.09 -15.72 -7.78
C GLN A 227 -5.26 -17.24 -7.78
N LYS A 228 -5.06 -17.89 -8.93
CA LYS A 228 -5.21 -19.35 -9.08
C LYS A 228 -4.21 -20.13 -8.22
N GLU A 229 -2.97 -19.68 -8.16
CA GLU A 229 -1.88 -20.31 -7.40
C GLU A 229 -2.12 -20.18 -5.90
N ILE A 230 -2.49 -18.98 -5.43
CA ILE A 230 -2.89 -18.73 -4.04
C ILE A 230 -4.03 -19.67 -3.65
N MET A 231 -5.04 -19.77 -4.50
CA MET A 231 -6.20 -20.64 -4.30
C MET A 231 -5.81 -22.13 -4.20
N ASN A 232 -4.92 -22.59 -5.09
CA ASN A 232 -4.42 -23.96 -5.04
C ASN A 232 -3.59 -24.26 -3.78
N ILE A 233 -2.85 -23.27 -3.25
CA ILE A 233 -2.13 -23.42 -1.97
C ILE A 233 -3.13 -23.57 -0.82
N LEU A 234 -4.17 -22.74 -0.83
CA LEU A 234 -5.19 -22.68 0.21
C LEU A 234 -6.05 -23.96 0.23
N ASP A 235 -6.47 -24.46 -0.93
CA ASP A 235 -7.25 -25.70 -1.06
C ASP A 235 -6.55 -26.92 -0.47
N LYS A 236 -5.21 -26.94 -0.49
CA LYS A 236 -4.40 -28.01 0.10
C LYS A 236 -4.24 -27.89 1.61
N LYS A 237 -4.47 -26.69 2.17
CA LYS A 237 -4.21 -26.38 3.58
C LYS A 237 -5.46 -26.35 4.44
N PHE A 238 -6.61 -25.98 3.88
CA PHE A 238 -7.84 -25.95 4.65
C PHE A 238 -8.38 -27.36 4.92
N THR A 239 -8.65 -27.63 6.20
CA THR A 239 -9.27 -28.89 6.65
C THR A 239 -10.75 -28.74 6.99
N ASN A 240 -11.29 -27.52 6.91
CA ASN A 240 -12.67 -27.18 7.27
C ASN A 240 -13.28 -26.21 6.24
N GLU A 241 -14.46 -26.54 5.71
CA GLU A 241 -15.20 -25.73 4.74
C GLU A 241 -15.58 -24.34 5.25
N ASP A 242 -15.88 -24.18 6.55
CA ASP A 242 -16.20 -22.88 7.12
C ASP A 242 -14.98 -21.96 7.16
N GLN A 243 -13.79 -22.53 7.46
CA GLN A 243 -12.53 -21.80 7.46
C GLN A 243 -12.17 -21.34 6.06
N LYS A 244 -12.31 -22.25 5.10
CA LYS A 244 -12.16 -21.97 3.69
C LYS A 244 -13.07 -20.81 3.31
N LYS A 245 -14.40 -20.97 3.38
CA LYS A 245 -15.39 -19.94 3.02
C LYS A 245 -15.13 -18.57 3.67
N ASN A 246 -14.70 -18.53 4.93
CA ASN A 246 -14.35 -17.28 5.59
C ASN A 246 -13.14 -16.59 4.96
N PHE A 247 -12.07 -17.33 4.65
CA PHE A 247 -10.92 -16.80 3.95
C PHE A 247 -11.30 -16.30 2.55
N GLU A 248 -12.10 -17.08 1.82
CA GLU A 248 -12.58 -16.76 0.47
C GLU A 248 -13.28 -15.39 0.44
N ASN A 249 -14.20 -15.19 1.37
CA ASN A 249 -14.94 -13.95 1.51
C ASN A 249 -14.02 -12.76 1.83
N ARG A 250 -12.95 -12.98 2.60
CA ARG A 250 -11.97 -11.92 2.93
C ARG A 250 -11.09 -11.58 1.75
N LEU A 251 -10.63 -12.58 0.98
CA LEU A 251 -9.87 -12.32 -0.24
C LEU A 251 -10.69 -11.50 -1.23
N GLY A 252 -11.98 -11.85 -1.42
CA GLY A 252 -12.90 -11.07 -2.25
C GLY A 252 -13.05 -9.62 -1.78
N ARG A 253 -13.21 -9.39 -0.46
CA ARG A 253 -13.23 -8.03 0.09
C ARG A 253 -11.89 -7.31 -0.10
N TYR A 254 -10.78 -8.01 0.04
CA TYR A 254 -9.47 -7.39 -0.10
C TYR A 254 -9.23 -6.91 -1.53
N LEU A 255 -9.65 -7.69 -2.54
CA LEU A 255 -9.58 -7.28 -3.95
C LEU A 255 -10.33 -5.98 -4.21
N ILE A 256 -11.54 -5.84 -3.64
CA ILE A 256 -12.30 -4.58 -3.69
C ILE A 256 -11.49 -3.44 -3.07
N ARG A 257 -10.86 -3.65 -1.92
CA ARG A 257 -10.09 -2.61 -1.23
C ARG A 257 -8.79 -2.23 -1.97
N ILE A 258 -8.13 -3.18 -2.63
CA ILE A 258 -7.02 -2.88 -3.53
C ILE A 258 -7.50 -1.92 -4.62
N GLU A 259 -8.64 -2.22 -5.23
CA GLU A 259 -9.20 -1.37 -6.28
C GLU A 259 -9.62 0.01 -5.80
N GLU A 260 -10.31 0.11 -4.66
CA GLU A 260 -10.63 1.40 -4.05
C GLU A 260 -9.37 2.20 -3.71
N GLY A 261 -8.45 1.58 -2.97
CA GLY A 261 -7.26 2.26 -2.45
C GLY A 261 -6.31 2.74 -3.54
N MET A 262 -6.12 1.96 -4.61
CA MET A 262 -5.27 2.36 -5.74
C MET A 262 -5.93 3.42 -6.62
N ASN A 263 -7.25 3.31 -6.87
CA ASN A 263 -7.96 4.30 -7.66
C ASN A 263 -8.07 5.65 -6.95
N ASP A 264 -8.38 5.65 -5.66
CA ASP A 264 -8.45 6.86 -4.85
C ASP A 264 -7.06 7.50 -4.72
N ALA A 265 -6.00 6.69 -4.56
CA ALA A 265 -4.64 7.21 -4.52
C ALA A 265 -4.17 7.78 -5.86
N LYS A 266 -4.57 7.18 -6.99
CA LYS A 266 -4.33 7.74 -8.32
C LYS A 266 -4.98 9.11 -8.49
N GLU A 267 -6.24 9.25 -8.07
CA GLU A 267 -6.97 10.51 -8.08
C GLU A 267 -6.38 11.55 -7.13
N PHE A 268 -5.85 11.10 -5.99
CA PHE A 268 -5.21 11.94 -4.98
C PHE A 268 -3.85 12.48 -5.43
N LEU A 269 -3.00 11.63 -6.02
CA LEU A 269 -1.65 11.99 -6.43
C LEU A 269 -1.63 12.79 -7.74
N LYS A 270 -2.51 12.47 -8.70
CA LYS A 270 -2.61 13.11 -10.03
C LYS A 270 -1.27 13.20 -10.77
N GLU A 271 -0.38 12.25 -10.56
CA GLU A 271 0.97 12.28 -11.09
C GLU A 271 1.35 10.94 -11.70
N ASP A 272 1.79 10.98 -12.96
CA ASP A 272 2.27 9.79 -13.67
C ASP A 272 3.57 9.26 -13.04
N GLY A 273 3.90 7.98 -13.21
CA GLY A 273 5.15 7.42 -12.67
C GLY A 273 5.17 7.27 -11.15
N LEU A 274 4.03 7.49 -10.48
CA LEU A 274 3.77 7.10 -9.10
C LEU A 274 2.66 6.06 -9.07
N VAL A 275 2.79 5.08 -8.18
CA VAL A 275 1.71 4.16 -7.84
C VAL A 275 1.35 4.37 -6.39
N GLY A 276 0.13 4.84 -6.13
CA GLY A 276 -0.37 5.05 -4.78
C GLY A 276 -1.29 3.91 -4.32
N PHE A 277 -1.37 3.71 -3.02
CA PHE A 277 -2.34 2.81 -2.39
C PHE A 277 -2.73 3.35 -1.01
N PHE A 278 -4.01 3.64 -0.80
CA PHE A 278 -4.55 3.86 0.54
C PHE A 278 -4.87 2.53 1.23
N ASP A 279 -4.32 2.34 2.42
CA ASP A 279 -4.49 1.12 3.22
C ASP A 279 -4.97 1.44 4.63
N GLY A 280 -5.89 2.40 4.77
CA GLY A 280 -6.36 2.82 6.08
C GLY A 280 -7.33 1.87 6.76
N ARG A 281 -7.90 2.32 7.88
CA ARG A 281 -8.78 1.50 8.71
C ARG A 281 -10.21 1.57 8.20
N TYR A 282 -10.81 0.42 7.91
CA TYR A 282 -12.19 0.28 7.37
C TYR A 282 -13.25 -0.10 8.41
N TRP A 283 -12.87 -0.29 9.67
CA TRP A 283 -13.80 -0.68 10.73
C TRP A 283 -13.52 0.10 12.01
N SER A 284 -14.57 0.57 12.69
CA SER A 284 -14.43 1.28 13.96
C SER A 284 -14.01 0.29 15.05
N GLY A 285 -12.83 0.49 15.63
CA GLY A 285 -12.53 -0.11 16.94
C GLY A 285 -13.37 0.55 18.03
N GLU A 286 -13.40 -0.04 19.23
CA GLU A 286 -13.96 0.66 20.39
C GLU A 286 -13.21 2.00 20.58
N ASN A 287 -13.94 3.11 20.46
CA ASN A 287 -13.46 4.50 20.64
C ASN A 287 -12.59 5.11 19.54
N GLU A 288 -12.49 4.54 18.34
CA GLU A 288 -11.71 5.13 17.25
C GLU A 288 -12.55 5.37 15.98
N GLU A 289 -12.43 6.59 15.44
CA GLU A 289 -13.06 6.97 14.17
C GLU A 289 -12.47 6.18 12.99
N VAL A 290 -13.35 5.78 12.07
CA VAL A 290 -12.98 5.10 10.83
C VAL A 290 -12.31 6.11 9.91
N ASN A 291 -11.07 5.82 9.49
CA ASN A 291 -10.37 6.62 8.48
C ASN A 291 -9.68 5.70 7.47
N HIS A 292 -10.32 5.54 6.31
CA HIS A 292 -9.85 4.67 5.22
C HIS A 292 -8.56 5.19 4.56
N TYR A 293 -8.18 6.44 4.85
CA TYR A 293 -7.12 7.18 4.16
C TYR A 293 -5.96 7.56 5.10
N ASP A 294 -5.96 7.07 6.34
CA ASP A 294 -4.96 7.43 7.34
C ASP A 294 -3.54 6.98 6.98
N ASN A 295 -3.40 5.96 6.13
CA ASN A 295 -2.14 5.46 5.62
C ASN A 295 -2.14 5.48 4.09
N LEU A 296 -1.16 6.18 3.52
CA LEU A 296 -0.88 6.25 2.10
C LEU A 296 0.47 5.58 1.82
N SER A 297 0.50 4.56 1.00
CA SER A 297 1.74 4.05 0.42
C SER A 297 1.91 4.62 -0.99
N VAL A 298 3.12 5.08 -1.33
CA VAL A 298 3.45 5.60 -2.66
C VAL A 298 4.72 4.90 -3.14
N ASN A 299 4.67 4.27 -4.31
CA ASN A 299 5.84 3.72 -4.99
C ASN A 299 6.25 4.63 -6.15
N ILE A 300 7.48 5.12 -6.11
CA ILE A 300 8.10 5.85 -7.21
C ILE A 300 8.62 4.80 -8.19
N ILE A 301 7.99 4.71 -9.36
CA ILE A 301 8.37 3.75 -10.42
C ILE A 301 9.24 4.39 -11.51
N LYS A 302 9.32 5.72 -11.52
CA LYS A 302 10.19 6.53 -12.38
C LYS A 302 11.20 7.29 -11.50
N PRO A 303 12.44 6.81 -11.35
CA PRO A 303 13.40 7.35 -10.39
C PRO A 303 13.77 8.83 -10.65
N GLU A 304 13.65 9.29 -11.89
CA GLU A 304 13.85 10.69 -12.27
C GLU A 304 12.76 11.65 -11.74
N LYS A 305 11.68 11.13 -11.15
CA LYS A 305 10.60 11.96 -10.61
C LYS A 305 10.84 12.32 -9.16
N SER A 306 10.67 13.61 -8.88
CA SER A 306 10.64 14.14 -7.53
C SER A 306 9.23 14.04 -6.93
N LEU A 307 9.08 13.49 -5.73
CA LEU A 307 7.80 13.47 -5.04
C LEU A 307 7.65 14.67 -4.10
N LYS A 308 6.64 15.52 -4.34
CA LYS A 308 6.29 16.60 -3.43
C LYS A 308 5.46 16.10 -2.25
N THR A 309 6.08 15.95 -1.09
CA THR A 309 5.42 15.33 0.08
C THR A 309 4.52 16.30 0.86
N SER A 310 4.69 17.61 0.66
CA SER A 310 3.96 18.61 1.43
C SER A 310 2.45 18.51 1.28
N HIS A 311 2.02 18.20 0.05
CA HIS A 311 0.63 18.13 -0.35
C HIS A 311 -0.08 16.87 0.14
N LEU A 312 0.67 15.83 0.52
CA LEU A 312 0.11 14.54 0.94
C LEU A 312 -0.75 14.65 2.21
N PHE A 313 -0.55 15.69 3.01
CA PHE A 313 -1.25 15.89 4.29
C PHE A 313 -2.29 17.01 4.27
N THR A 314 -2.37 17.75 3.16
CA THR A 314 -3.29 18.89 2.98
C THR A 314 -4.32 18.61 1.91
N ASN A 315 -3.95 17.94 0.82
CA ASN A 315 -4.87 17.63 -0.27
C ASN A 315 -5.96 16.67 0.18
N LYS A 316 -7.08 16.72 -0.53
CA LYS A 316 -8.23 15.83 -0.36
C LYS A 316 -8.83 15.50 -1.72
N ILE A 317 -9.38 14.29 -1.83
CA ILE A 317 -10.37 13.95 -2.87
C ILE A 317 -11.78 14.09 -2.26
N GLU A 318 -12.80 14.18 -3.09
CA GLU A 318 -14.19 14.42 -2.66
C GLU A 318 -14.65 13.44 -1.56
N ARG A 319 -14.32 12.16 -1.71
CA ARG A 319 -14.68 11.11 -0.74
C ARG A 319 -13.98 11.28 0.61
N MET A 320 -12.75 11.80 0.63
CA MET A 320 -12.05 12.13 1.87
C MET A 320 -12.72 13.29 2.60
N GLU A 321 -13.10 14.35 1.87
CA GLU A 321 -13.77 15.51 2.45
C GLU A 321 -15.12 15.12 3.06
N ARG A 322 -15.93 14.38 2.30
CA ARG A 322 -17.25 13.90 2.72
C ARG A 322 -17.18 13.09 4.01
N ASN A 323 -16.17 12.22 4.13
CA ASN A 323 -16.00 11.34 5.27
C ASN A 323 -15.13 11.95 6.39
N LYS A 324 -14.68 13.20 6.25
CA LYS A 324 -13.73 13.87 7.16
C LYS A 324 -12.44 13.08 7.41
N ASN A 325 -12.01 12.32 6.40
CA ASN A 325 -10.83 11.50 6.46
C ASN A 325 -9.57 12.29 6.08
N GLU A 326 -8.43 11.85 6.60
CA GLU A 326 -7.15 12.49 6.32
C GLU A 326 -5.98 11.51 6.30
N VAL A 327 -4.93 11.86 5.59
CA VAL A 327 -3.65 11.15 5.67
C VAL A 327 -2.97 11.49 6.98
N LYS A 328 -2.65 10.47 7.77
CA LYS A 328 -1.87 10.58 9.02
C LYS A 328 -0.46 10.05 8.86
N ARG A 329 -0.26 9.13 7.92
CA ARG A 329 1.04 8.52 7.60
C ARG A 329 1.17 8.34 6.10
N ALA A 330 2.35 8.67 5.57
CA ALA A 330 2.75 8.29 4.23
C ALA A 330 4.00 7.38 4.29
N LYS A 331 4.02 6.33 3.47
CA LYS A 331 5.20 5.47 3.26
C LYS A 331 5.62 5.60 1.82
N ILE A 332 6.86 6.01 1.60
CA ILE A 332 7.39 6.23 0.26
C ILE A 332 8.37 5.12 -0.06
N TYR A 333 8.12 4.44 -1.16
CA TYR A 333 8.92 3.37 -1.72
C TYR A 333 9.55 3.85 -3.03
N SER A 334 10.74 3.34 -3.34
CA SER A 334 11.31 3.40 -4.68
C SER A 334 11.58 1.97 -5.15
N ASP A 335 10.98 1.61 -6.27
CA ASP A 335 11.02 0.24 -6.82
C ASP A 335 10.74 -0.85 -5.76
N GLY A 336 9.73 -0.58 -4.90
CA GLY A 336 9.31 -1.50 -3.84
C GLY A 336 10.17 -1.52 -2.58
N LYS A 337 11.27 -0.76 -2.52
CA LYS A 337 12.08 -0.57 -1.29
C LYS A 337 11.60 0.65 -0.53
N LEU A 338 11.29 0.49 0.75
CA LEU A 338 10.87 1.59 1.62
C LEU A 338 12.04 2.58 1.79
N ILE A 339 11.82 3.85 1.47
CA ILE A 339 12.80 4.93 1.66
C ILE A 339 12.49 5.68 2.96
N VAL A 340 11.26 6.16 3.10
CA VAL A 340 10.88 7.04 4.22
C VAL A 340 9.46 6.76 4.68
N THR A 341 9.26 6.81 5.99
CA THR A 341 7.94 6.92 6.61
C THR A 341 7.77 8.32 7.14
N ILE A 342 6.69 8.99 6.71
CA ILE A 342 6.32 10.33 7.13
C ILE A 342 5.09 10.21 8.02
N LYS A 343 5.20 10.59 9.30
CA LYS A 343 4.07 10.57 10.24
C LYS A 343 3.71 11.99 10.67
N LYS A 344 2.44 12.34 10.55
CA LYS A 344 1.88 13.58 11.06
C LYS A 344 1.63 13.44 12.57
N ASN A 345 2.16 14.36 13.37
CA ASN A 345 1.91 14.40 14.82
C ASN A 345 0.69 15.28 15.16
N ASP A 346 0.33 15.34 16.44
CA ASP A 346 -0.85 16.10 16.90
C ASP A 346 -0.73 17.61 16.64
N LYS A 347 0.50 18.13 16.60
CA LYS A 347 0.82 19.51 16.22
C LYS A 347 0.85 19.72 14.70
N GLN A 348 0.38 18.75 13.92
CA GLN A 348 0.35 18.74 12.45
C GLN A 348 1.74 18.73 11.78
N GLN A 349 2.81 18.52 12.56
CA GLN A 349 4.19 18.46 12.06
C GLN A 349 4.45 17.11 11.41
N ARG A 350 5.31 17.10 10.39
CA ARG A 350 5.62 15.92 9.59
C ARG A 350 6.97 15.38 10.00
N ASN A 351 6.97 14.18 10.59
CA ASN A 351 8.16 13.49 11.03
C ASN A 351 8.63 12.50 9.97
N TYR A 352 9.78 12.79 9.38
CA TYR A 352 10.45 11.98 8.38
C TYR A 352 11.40 11.01 9.07
N ARG A 353 11.14 9.71 8.91
CA ARG A 353 12.00 8.62 9.39
C ARG A 353 12.41 7.74 8.22
N PHE A 354 13.70 7.72 7.92
CA PHE A 354 14.27 6.97 6.81
C PHE A 354 14.48 5.50 7.19
N ALA A 355 14.37 4.62 6.19
CA ALA A 355 14.82 3.25 6.35
C ALA A 355 16.35 3.22 6.48
N LYS A 356 16.88 2.22 7.21
CA LYS A 356 18.33 2.10 7.47
C LYS A 356 19.17 2.03 6.18
N ASP A 357 18.61 1.45 5.13
CA ASP A 357 19.20 1.25 3.82
C ASP A 357 18.64 2.23 2.76
N ALA A 358 17.98 3.31 3.20
CA ALA A 358 17.43 4.29 2.30
C ALA A 358 18.53 5.04 1.52
N THR A 359 18.23 5.37 0.27
CA THR A 359 19.05 6.29 -0.53
C THR A 359 18.13 7.25 -1.28
N CYS A 360 18.20 8.53 -0.95
CA CYS A 360 17.40 9.56 -1.63
C CYS A 360 17.95 10.97 -1.37
N ASN A 361 17.63 11.90 -2.27
CA ASN A 361 17.84 13.31 -2.03
C ASN A 361 16.56 13.94 -1.48
N MET A 362 16.64 14.63 -0.36
CA MET A 362 15.53 15.38 0.22
C MET A 362 15.81 16.88 0.10
N LYS A 363 14.82 17.63 -0.38
CA LYS A 363 14.87 19.08 -0.53
C LYS A 363 13.85 19.71 0.42
N ILE A 364 14.30 20.50 1.40
CA ILE A 364 13.44 21.15 2.39
C ILE A 364 13.42 22.64 2.10
N ARG A 365 12.21 23.20 1.96
CA ARG A 365 11.97 24.64 1.74
C ARG A 365 11.01 25.18 2.81
N TRP A 366 11.34 26.33 3.39
CA TRP A 366 10.46 27.05 4.31
C TRP A 366 10.69 28.56 4.23
N SER A 367 9.74 29.32 4.74
CA SER A 367 9.89 30.78 4.91
C SER A 367 10.16 31.09 6.39
N ALA A 368 11.04 32.04 6.65
CA ALA A 368 11.40 32.53 7.98
C ALA A 368 11.48 34.06 7.98
N GLU A 369 11.58 34.68 9.15
CA GLU A 369 11.88 36.10 9.32
C GLU A 369 13.35 36.27 9.74
N ASP A 370 14.09 37.14 9.06
CA ASP A 370 15.46 37.52 9.46
C ASP A 370 15.47 38.41 10.72
N GLU A 371 16.65 38.76 11.21
CA GLU A 371 16.81 39.65 12.39
C GLU A 371 16.17 41.04 12.23
N LYS A 372 15.92 41.46 10.98
CA LYS A 372 15.30 42.73 10.62
C LYS A 372 13.78 42.59 10.39
N GLY A 373 13.22 41.39 10.54
CA GLY A 373 11.82 41.08 10.30
C GLY A 373 11.45 40.93 8.82
N ASN A 374 12.42 40.80 7.91
CA ASN A 374 12.15 40.54 6.50
C ASN A 374 11.88 39.05 6.29
N SER A 375 10.88 38.75 5.47
CA SER A 375 10.63 37.36 5.06
C SER A 375 11.74 36.88 4.12
N VAL A 376 12.34 35.75 4.47
CA VAL A 376 13.39 35.08 3.71
C VAL A 376 12.99 33.65 3.38
N ASN A 377 13.39 33.17 2.20
CA ASN A 377 13.16 31.81 1.75
C ASN A 377 14.39 30.96 2.04
N CYS A 378 14.21 29.95 2.88
CA CYS A 378 15.26 29.04 3.31
C CYS A 378 15.18 27.72 2.55
N PHE A 379 16.33 27.15 2.22
CA PHE A 379 16.44 25.87 1.57
C PHE A 379 17.61 25.04 2.11
N ILE A 380 17.38 23.75 2.30
CA ILE A 380 18.41 22.75 2.60
C ILE A 380 18.16 21.53 1.71
N SER A 381 19.21 20.99 1.10
CA SER A 381 19.19 19.65 0.53
C SER A 381 19.94 18.66 1.43
N LEU A 382 19.38 17.48 1.60
CA LEU A 382 19.98 16.38 2.34
C LEU A 382 20.20 15.20 1.40
N ASN A 383 21.38 14.60 1.45
CA ASN A 383 21.68 13.34 0.76
C ASN A 383 21.57 12.23 1.79
N VAL A 384 20.48 11.46 1.71
CA VAL A 384 20.26 10.31 2.58
C VAL A 384 20.96 9.12 1.94
N ASN A 385 21.89 8.52 2.69
CA ASN A 385 22.63 7.33 2.33
C ASN A 385 22.38 6.23 3.37
N PRO A 386 22.74 4.97 3.09
CA PRO A 386 22.61 3.90 4.07
C PRO A 386 23.35 4.25 5.37
N SER A 387 22.60 4.35 6.47
CA SER A 387 23.10 4.69 7.81
C SER A 387 23.64 6.12 8.02
N ASP A 388 23.54 7.02 7.04
CA ASP A 388 24.06 8.40 7.17
C ASP A 388 23.22 9.42 6.39
N ILE A 389 23.22 10.68 6.84
CA ILE A 389 22.54 11.80 6.19
C ILE A 389 23.50 12.98 6.10
N GLU A 390 23.94 13.28 4.88
CA GLU A 390 24.83 14.40 4.60
C GLU A 390 24.03 15.65 4.25
N ILE A 391 24.50 16.82 4.70
CA ILE A 391 23.98 18.10 4.24
C ILE A 391 24.65 18.45 2.92
N GLY A 392 23.84 18.65 1.87
CA GLY A 392 24.29 19.13 0.57
C GLY A 392 24.29 20.66 0.50
N GLN A 393 23.41 21.23 -0.31
CA GLN A 393 23.29 22.67 -0.51
C GLN A 393 22.40 23.32 0.55
N VAL A 394 22.83 24.48 1.04
CA VAL A 394 22.08 25.35 1.95
C VAL A 394 21.98 26.75 1.34
N THR A 395 20.76 27.30 1.23
CA THR A 395 20.57 28.67 0.71
C THR A 395 19.55 29.50 1.49
N ILE A 396 19.79 30.81 1.49
CA ILE A 396 18.84 31.85 1.93
C ILE A 396 18.58 32.76 0.73
N ASN A 397 17.32 32.91 0.33
CA ASN A 397 16.91 33.65 -0.87
C ASN A 397 17.62 33.21 -2.16
N GLY A 398 18.09 31.95 -2.21
CA GLY A 398 18.84 31.39 -3.34
C GLY A 398 20.35 31.61 -3.28
N GLU A 399 20.88 32.35 -2.31
CA GLU A 399 22.31 32.54 -2.08
C GLU A 399 22.85 31.44 -1.15
N ASN A 400 24.00 30.85 -1.50
CA ASN A 400 24.62 29.80 -0.69
C ASN A 400 25.15 30.36 0.63
N VAL A 401 24.86 29.68 1.73
CA VAL A 401 25.31 30.06 3.09
C VAL A 401 25.83 28.84 3.85
N GLN A 402 26.51 29.07 4.98
CA GLN A 402 26.92 28.00 5.88
C GLN A 402 25.74 27.45 6.69
N VAL A 403 25.88 26.23 7.22
CA VAL A 403 24.83 25.55 8.00
C VAL A 403 24.55 26.32 9.30
N GLU A 404 25.56 26.95 9.88
CA GLU A 404 25.47 27.78 11.08
C GLU A 404 24.55 28.99 10.86
N GLU A 405 24.60 29.61 9.67
CA GLU A 405 23.80 30.78 9.35
C GLU A 405 22.31 30.46 9.21
N ILE A 406 21.97 29.27 8.69
CA ILE A 406 20.57 28.87 8.53
C ILE A 406 19.97 28.30 9.81
N LEU A 407 20.80 27.97 10.81
CA LEU A 407 20.36 27.27 12.01
C LEU A 407 19.32 28.06 12.82
N GLU A 408 19.55 29.36 13.01
CA GLU A 408 18.60 30.25 13.69
C GLU A 408 17.28 30.34 12.94
N LEU A 409 17.32 30.38 11.62
CA LEU A 409 16.12 30.38 10.77
C LEU A 409 15.39 29.02 10.79
N ALA A 410 16.12 27.92 10.99
CA ALA A 410 15.54 26.59 11.12
C ALA A 410 14.73 26.41 12.40
N ARG A 411 14.99 27.19 13.47
CA ARG A 411 14.16 27.20 14.70
C ARG A 411 12.73 27.68 14.43
N GLN A 412 12.53 28.47 13.38
CA GLN A 412 11.22 28.93 12.94
C GLN A 412 10.46 27.88 12.12
N ASN A 413 11.13 26.81 11.67
CA ASN A 413 10.48 25.70 10.98
C ASN A 413 9.65 24.88 11.97
N LYS A 414 8.33 25.03 11.88
CA LYS A 414 7.38 24.31 12.74
C LYS A 414 6.80 23.07 12.06
N ASP A 415 7.10 22.82 10.79
CA ASP A 415 6.38 21.81 10.00
C ASP A 415 7.14 20.49 9.84
N VAL A 416 8.46 20.49 10.05
CA VAL A 416 9.34 19.36 9.74
C VAL A 416 10.06 18.87 11.00
N ILE A 417 9.96 17.56 11.22
CA ILE A 417 10.72 16.78 12.20
C ILE A 417 11.53 15.76 11.41
N MET A 418 12.79 15.60 11.75
CA MET A 418 13.74 14.69 11.11
C MET A 418 14.24 13.71 12.16
N GLU A 419 14.00 12.40 11.96
CA GLU A 419 14.42 11.36 12.91
C GLU A 419 14.07 11.69 14.37
N ASP A 420 12.81 12.07 14.61
CA ASP A 420 12.28 12.47 15.93
C ASP A 420 12.83 13.77 16.53
N LYS A 421 13.68 14.51 15.80
CA LYS A 421 14.23 15.80 16.22
C LYS A 421 13.62 16.94 15.41
N ALA A 422 13.44 18.11 16.02
CA ALA A 422 13.10 19.31 15.25
C ALA A 422 14.23 19.62 14.24
N LEU A 423 13.92 20.31 13.14
CA LEU A 423 14.91 20.56 12.09
C LEU A 423 16.19 21.22 12.63
N HIS A 424 16.08 22.22 13.51
CA HIS A 424 17.25 22.86 14.11
C HIS A 424 18.06 21.92 15.01
N GLU A 425 17.42 21.08 15.83
CA GLU A 425 18.10 20.10 16.69
C GLU A 425 18.84 19.04 15.86
N PHE A 426 18.27 18.67 14.70
CA PHE A 426 18.91 17.78 13.74
C PHE A 426 20.19 18.41 13.16
N LEU A 427 20.10 19.68 12.75
CA LEU A 427 21.25 20.43 12.21
C LEU A 427 22.34 20.68 13.26
N GLU A 428 21.97 21.03 14.50
CA GLU A 428 22.90 21.16 15.64
C GLU A 428 23.70 19.86 15.84
N GLY A 429 23.02 18.71 15.89
CA GLY A 429 23.69 17.41 16.04
C GLY A 429 24.65 17.07 14.90
N TYR A 430 24.34 17.48 13.66
CA TYR A 430 25.23 17.30 12.51
C TYR A 430 26.51 18.14 12.64
N LEU A 431 26.40 19.39 13.10
CA LEU A 431 27.55 20.26 13.35
C LEU A 431 28.46 19.70 14.44
N GLU A 432 27.89 19.19 15.54
CA GLU A 432 28.66 18.57 16.63
C GLU A 432 29.42 17.31 16.16
N GLN A 433 28.80 16.47 15.35
CA GLN A 433 29.43 15.27 14.79
C GLN A 433 30.58 15.61 13.83
N ASN A 434 30.39 16.61 12.96
CA ASN A 434 31.47 17.05 12.08
C ASN A 434 32.68 17.60 12.85
N VAL A 435 32.46 18.34 13.93
CA VAL A 435 33.54 18.83 14.79
C VAL A 435 34.28 17.68 15.48
N GLN A 436 33.57 16.62 15.88
CA GLN A 436 34.17 15.44 16.49
C GLN A 436 34.98 14.60 15.48
N SER A 437 34.44 14.36 14.28
CA SER A 437 35.13 13.63 13.19
C SER A 437 36.42 14.34 12.74
N GLN A 438 36.39 15.68 12.63
CA GLN A 438 37.60 16.45 12.30
C GLN A 438 38.66 16.37 13.42
N LYS A 439 38.25 16.33 14.70
CA LYS A 439 39.18 16.13 15.82
C LYS A 439 39.80 14.74 15.80
N GLU A 440 39.03 13.70 15.48
CA GLU A 440 39.54 12.32 15.38
C GLU A 440 40.48 12.15 14.18
N GLU A 441 40.18 12.76 13.02
CA GLU A 441 41.08 12.78 11.86
C GLU A 441 42.44 13.44 12.18
N ILE A 442 42.43 14.59 12.88
CA ILE A 442 43.66 15.29 13.29
C ILE A 442 44.51 14.41 14.22
N VAL A 443 43.89 13.60 15.09
CA VAL A 443 44.61 12.67 15.99
C VAL A 443 45.19 11.47 15.22
N THR A 444 44.54 10.99 14.16
CA THR A 444 45.06 9.89 13.33
C THR A 444 46.08 10.31 12.27
N LEU A 445 46.06 11.57 11.81
CA LEU A 445 47.02 12.09 10.82
C LEU A 445 48.44 12.24 11.37
N GLU A 446 48.63 12.29 12.68
CA GLU A 446 49.96 12.24 13.31
C GLU A 446 50.59 10.83 13.33
N ALA A 447 49.91 9.77 12.84
CA ALA A 447 50.36 8.39 13.04
C ALA A 447 50.45 7.47 11.80
N ALA A 448 50.21 7.92 10.55
CA ALA A 448 50.21 6.99 9.40
C ALA A 448 50.93 7.46 8.12
N VAL A 449 51.85 6.60 7.65
CA VAL A 449 52.46 6.58 6.30
C VAL A 449 51.45 5.96 5.30
N PRO A 450 51.36 6.43 4.04
CA PRO A 450 50.24 6.08 3.15
C PRO A 450 50.36 4.67 2.58
N VAL A 451 49.22 3.96 2.56
CA VAL A 451 49.00 2.73 1.77
C VAL A 451 47.82 3.00 0.83
N PRO A 452 47.85 2.56 -0.46
CA PRO A 452 46.78 2.85 -1.40
C PRO A 452 45.53 2.05 -1.03
N SER A 453 44.40 2.74 -0.84
CA SER A 453 43.09 2.11 -0.69
C SER A 453 42.54 1.71 -2.07
N VAL A 454 42.17 0.44 -2.16
CA VAL A 454 41.40 -0.13 -3.26
C VAL A 454 39.97 0.39 -3.16
N SER A 455 39.48 1.02 -4.22
CA SER A 455 38.09 1.44 -4.33
C SER A 455 37.19 0.24 -4.63
N PHE A 456 36.13 0.08 -3.84
CA PHE A 456 35.02 -0.78 -4.18
C PHE A 456 33.97 0.05 -4.92
N SER A 457 33.69 -0.33 -6.16
CA SER A 457 32.58 0.19 -6.95
C SER A 457 31.30 -0.49 -6.46
N PHE A 458 30.37 0.29 -5.89
CA PHE A 458 29.00 -0.15 -5.71
C PHE A 458 28.18 0.33 -6.90
N ASP A 459 27.52 -0.63 -7.55
CA ASP A 459 26.62 -0.41 -8.67
C ASP A 459 25.54 0.62 -8.32
N SER A 460 25.31 1.51 -9.28
CA SER A 460 24.47 2.70 -9.19
C SER A 460 22.97 2.38 -9.03
N LEU A 461 22.45 2.50 -7.80
CA LEU A 461 21.02 2.71 -7.57
C LEU A 461 20.71 4.18 -7.89
N LYS A 462 19.87 4.42 -8.89
CA LYS A 462 19.45 5.78 -9.31
C LYS A 462 18.60 6.42 -8.21
N LEU A 463 19.03 7.58 -7.72
CA LEU A 463 18.42 8.32 -6.61
C LEU A 463 17.00 8.79 -6.94
N GLY A 464 16.06 8.56 -6.01
CA GLY A 464 14.78 9.27 -5.98
C GLY A 464 14.93 10.63 -5.28
N GLU A 465 14.17 11.64 -5.71
CA GLU A 465 14.12 12.95 -5.07
C GLU A 465 12.82 13.15 -4.27
N LEU A 466 12.91 13.73 -3.07
CA LEU A 466 11.77 14.14 -2.24
C LEU A 466 11.78 15.66 -2.09
N GLU A 467 10.68 16.32 -2.42
CA GLU A 467 10.52 17.76 -2.22
C GLU A 467 9.54 18.06 -1.08
N VAL A 468 10.01 18.82 -0.10
CA VAL A 468 9.25 19.25 1.07
C VAL A 468 9.11 20.75 1.05
N GLY A 469 7.87 21.22 0.88
CA GLY A 469 7.49 22.61 1.11
C GLY A 469 6.83 22.79 2.49
N CYS A 470 7.20 23.87 3.17
CA CYS A 470 6.50 24.39 4.35
C CYS A 470 5.77 25.66 3.91
N ILE A 471 4.44 25.67 4.00
CA ILE A 471 3.66 26.88 3.69
C ILE A 471 3.58 27.65 5.00
N GLY A 472 4.19 28.83 5.05
CA GLY A 472 4.09 29.74 6.19
C GLY A 472 2.62 30.05 6.48
N GLY A 473 2.09 29.49 7.56
CA GLY A 473 0.74 29.75 8.03
C GLY A 473 0.69 31.09 8.76
N GLY A 474 0.24 32.13 8.07
CA GLY A 474 -0.47 33.23 8.73
C GLY A 474 -1.72 32.64 9.40
N TYR A 475 -1.84 32.86 10.71
CA TYR A 475 -2.91 32.33 11.55
C TYR A 475 -4.30 32.69 11.01
N ASP A 476 -5.22 31.71 10.95
CA ASP A 476 -6.65 31.98 11.11
C ASP A 476 -7.17 31.21 12.32
N LEU A 477 -7.29 31.95 13.43
CA LEU A 477 -7.73 31.50 14.75
C LEU A 477 -9.27 31.45 14.78
N LYS A 478 -9.89 30.39 14.26
CA LYS A 478 -11.25 30.01 14.68
C LYS A 478 -11.36 28.49 14.79
N TYR A 479 -11.96 28.04 15.89
CA TYR A 479 -12.15 26.65 16.37
C TYR A 479 -11.13 26.11 17.37
N LEU A 480 -11.06 26.76 18.54
CA LEU A 480 -10.73 26.10 19.80
C LEU A 480 -12.02 25.89 20.60
N SER A 481 -12.41 24.63 20.78
CA SER A 481 -13.25 24.19 21.90
C SER A 481 -12.62 22.96 22.52
N ARG A 482 -11.95 23.17 23.66
CA ARG A 482 -11.52 22.12 24.62
C ARG A 482 -12.76 21.53 25.34
N PRO A 483 -12.62 20.37 26.02
CA PRO A 483 -12.18 20.35 27.44
C PRO A 483 -11.06 19.30 27.70
N LYS A 484 -9.95 19.57 28.42
CA LYS A 484 -9.68 19.41 29.89
C LYS A 484 -10.36 18.17 30.50
N THR A 485 -9.75 17.24 31.27
CA THR A 485 -8.49 17.04 32.04
C THR A 485 -8.53 15.56 32.49
N ARG A 486 -7.46 14.82 32.83
CA ARG A 486 -6.69 14.87 34.10
C ARG A 486 -5.59 13.79 34.10
N LEU A 487 -4.49 14.09 34.80
CA LEU A 487 -3.23 13.34 34.99
C LEU A 487 -3.29 12.23 36.05
N GLU A 488 -2.29 11.32 35.97
CA GLU A 488 -1.54 10.56 37.02
C GLU A 488 -1.30 9.10 36.55
N GLY A 489 -0.11 8.48 36.55
CA GLY A 489 1.25 8.84 36.94
C GLY A 489 2.24 7.66 36.72
N VAL A 490 3.54 7.98 36.77
CA VAL A 490 4.72 7.18 37.23
C VAL A 490 5.26 5.98 36.39
N SER A 491 6.30 6.31 35.62
CA SER A 491 7.65 5.70 35.41
C SER A 491 8.03 4.26 35.82
N VAL A 492 8.88 3.60 35.00
CA VAL A 492 10.33 3.31 35.20
C VAL A 492 10.80 2.14 34.31
N GLU A 493 11.88 2.34 33.52
CA GLU A 493 12.95 1.41 33.04
C GLU A 493 12.62 0.03 32.44
N GLU A 494 13.41 -0.64 31.61
CA GLU A 494 14.55 -0.44 30.71
C GLU A 494 14.78 -1.85 30.08
N LYS A 495 15.44 -1.93 28.91
CA LYS A 495 16.11 -3.14 28.35
C LYS A 495 15.24 -4.34 27.92
N SER A 496 15.21 -4.60 26.61
CA SER A 496 16.12 -5.57 25.96
C SER A 496 15.53 -6.09 24.65
N ASN A 497 16.35 -6.02 23.60
CA ASN A 497 16.12 -6.54 22.26
C ASN A 497 16.17 -8.08 22.27
N PRO A 498 15.23 -8.77 21.60
CA PRO A 498 15.62 -9.92 20.81
C PRO A 498 14.89 -9.95 19.45
N GLU A 499 15.66 -9.71 18.39
CA GLU A 499 15.35 -10.25 17.07
C GLU A 499 15.14 -11.77 17.16
N TYR A 500 14.20 -12.29 16.36
CA TYR A 500 14.03 -13.72 16.03
C TYR A 500 13.33 -14.69 17.03
N ARG A 501 12.29 -14.29 17.78
CA ARG A 501 11.38 -15.28 18.43
C ARG A 501 9.88 -14.90 18.42
N ALA A 502 9.31 -14.73 17.24
CA ALA A 502 7.85 -14.64 17.08
C ALA A 502 7.36 -15.41 15.83
N TYR A 503 7.72 -16.69 15.76
CA TYR A 503 6.96 -17.74 15.10
C TYR A 503 6.97 -18.91 16.08
N ASP A 504 5.80 -19.44 16.42
CA ASP A 504 5.54 -20.36 17.54
C ASP A 504 5.49 -19.71 18.94
N ARG A 505 4.40 -18.95 19.19
CA ARG A 505 3.51 -19.16 20.35
C ARG A 505 2.20 -18.40 20.19
#